data_AF-A0A090DRC1-F1
#
_entry.id   AF-A0A090DRC1-F1
#
_cell.length_a   1.000
_cell.length_b   1.000
_cell.length_c   1.000
_cell.angle_alpha   90.00
_cell.angle_beta   90.00
_cell.angle_gamma   90.00
#
_symmetry.space_group_name_H-M   'P 1'
#
loop_
_entity.id
_entity.type
_entity.pdbx_description
1 polymer ?
#
loop_
_entity_poly.entity_id
_entity_poly.type
_entity_poly.pdbx_seq_one_letter_code
_entity_poly.pdbx_strand_id
1 'polypeptide(L)'
;MYREDFRAGILDLKWQGESLSWDDIDDRLMKDRSGHIYKLPFEFEVDGKKASGWAGVLATGGRSFAGFSIIHSGRVVKGYPDSWRPERIFGGGGGRNDLINQRLVGEIHLDDFDVSHTKDDILWYNDEEERVEEKLEEKIKSYIEAARNTRKNRALQSGPSEGEIDAALATLKQELTSKEMIDQIQIMVVPSPEDIKSARSAIAADIIQGEPDFVAKIGNQLEVSVFVEEKMSANDPYVLYEAALRDSICVIINQNHPHFNHLEGTEGVANYFRHCIYDAIAEWQAARKVGSLDPDTVKTIKDGLLRVALSLEATT
;
A
#
# COMPACT_ATOMS: atom_id res chain seq x y z
N MET A 1 29.71 7.25 -19.12
CA MET A 1 31.07 6.66 -19.17
C MET A 1 31.98 7.27 -18.10
N TYR A 2 32.21 8.58 -18.10
CA TYR A 2 33.15 9.28 -17.18
C TYR A 2 32.57 9.68 -15.80
N ARG A 3 31.63 8.90 -15.26
CA ARG A 3 30.87 9.30 -14.06
C ARG A 3 31.77 9.42 -12.84
N GLU A 4 32.65 8.44 -12.65
CA GLU A 4 33.63 8.41 -11.57
C GLU A 4 34.65 9.54 -11.71
N ASP A 5 35.09 9.85 -12.93
CA ASP A 5 36.03 10.95 -13.17
C ASP A 5 35.40 12.31 -12.83
N PHE A 6 34.11 12.49 -13.13
CA PHE A 6 33.34 13.67 -12.73
C PHE A 6 33.15 13.74 -11.21
N ARG A 7 32.79 12.62 -10.56
CA ARG A 7 32.63 12.54 -9.09
C ARG A 7 33.94 12.81 -8.35
N ALA A 8 35.06 12.33 -8.88
CA ALA A 8 36.39 12.55 -8.33
C ALA A 8 36.97 13.94 -8.67
N GLY A 9 36.31 14.72 -9.54
CA GLY A 9 36.77 16.05 -9.95
C GLY A 9 38.07 16.03 -10.76
N ILE A 10 38.42 14.89 -11.36
CA ILE A 10 39.68 14.70 -12.09
C ILE A 10 39.56 14.96 -13.60
N LEU A 11 38.33 15.15 -14.11
CA LEU A 11 38.03 15.41 -15.52
C LEU A 11 37.09 16.61 -15.68
N ASP A 12 37.50 17.61 -16.47
CA ASP A 12 36.64 18.64 -17.05
C ASP A 12 36.43 18.31 -18.53
N LEU A 13 35.19 17.99 -18.90
CA LEU A 13 34.82 17.63 -20.28
C LEU A 13 33.91 18.70 -20.87
N LYS A 14 34.28 19.23 -22.03
CA LYS A 14 33.49 20.24 -22.75
C LYS A 14 33.03 19.71 -24.09
N TRP A 15 31.75 19.89 -24.39
CA TRP A 15 31.18 19.62 -25.70
C TRP A 15 30.69 20.93 -26.31
N GLN A 16 31.23 21.30 -27.48
CA GLN A 16 30.90 22.57 -28.16
C GLN A 16 31.03 23.83 -27.28
N GLY A 17 31.94 23.81 -26.30
CA GLY A 17 32.18 24.92 -25.38
C GLY A 17 31.34 24.88 -24.10
N GLU A 18 30.35 23.99 -24.00
CA GLU A 18 29.58 23.76 -22.78
C GLU A 18 30.25 22.68 -21.92
N SER A 19 30.43 22.97 -20.63
CA SER A 19 30.90 21.97 -19.66
C SER A 19 29.81 20.95 -19.41
N LEU A 20 30.15 19.68 -19.58
CA LEU A 20 29.28 18.57 -19.27
C LEU A 20 29.40 18.25 -17.78
N SER A 21 28.26 18.13 -17.10
CA SER A 21 28.14 17.63 -15.73
C SER A 21 27.38 16.31 -15.71
N TRP A 22 27.61 15.52 -14.67
CA TRP A 22 26.79 14.36 -14.37
C TRP A 22 25.88 14.68 -13.19
N ASP A 23 24.58 14.69 -13.42
CA ASP A 23 23.58 14.82 -12.36
C ASP A 23 23.48 13.48 -11.62
N ASP A 24 23.86 13.45 -10.35
CA ASP A 24 23.75 12.23 -9.56
C ASP A 24 22.27 11.84 -9.36
N ILE A 25 22.04 10.54 -9.23
CA ILE A 25 20.70 9.98 -9.17
C ILE A 25 20.07 10.10 -7.79
N ASP A 26 20.84 10.54 -6.80
CA ASP A 26 20.44 10.69 -5.39
C ASP A 26 19.19 11.57 -5.22
N ASP A 27 19.05 12.63 -6.02
CA ASP A 27 17.85 13.48 -6.02
C ASP A 27 16.59 12.79 -6.54
N ARG A 28 16.77 11.70 -7.31
CA ARG A 28 15.68 10.89 -7.86
C ARG A 28 15.35 9.68 -6.98
N LEU A 29 16.17 9.39 -5.97
CA LEU A 29 15.91 8.30 -5.03
C LEU A 29 14.76 8.66 -4.08
N MET A 30 14.02 7.62 -3.69
CA MET A 30 13.00 7.69 -2.67
C MET A 30 13.63 8.14 -1.36
N LYS A 31 12.93 9.00 -0.63
CA LYS A 31 13.30 9.46 0.71
C LYS A 31 12.31 8.92 1.73
N ASP A 32 12.79 8.53 2.90
CA ASP A 32 11.92 8.21 4.03
C ASP A 32 11.42 9.49 4.74
N ARG A 33 10.65 9.33 5.82
CA ARG A 33 10.09 10.45 6.60
C ARG A 33 11.15 11.33 7.28
N SER A 34 12.34 10.79 7.52
CA SER A 34 13.47 11.53 8.11
C SER A 34 14.30 12.26 7.06
N GLY A 35 13.99 12.06 5.77
CA GLY A 35 14.76 12.57 4.64
C GLY A 35 15.91 11.66 4.23
N HIS A 36 16.04 10.47 4.82
CA HIS A 36 17.06 9.49 4.44
C HIS A 36 16.74 8.91 3.06
N ILE A 37 17.73 8.95 2.16
CA ILE A 37 17.61 8.39 0.82
C ILE A 37 17.65 6.86 0.89
N TYR A 38 16.78 6.21 0.13
CA TYR A 38 16.84 4.77 -0.09
C TYR A 38 18.02 4.47 -1.01
N LYS A 39 19.21 4.38 -0.40
CA LYS A 39 20.48 3.97 -1.01
C LYS A 39 21.20 3.01 -0.06
N LEU A 40 21.34 1.76 -0.45
CA LEU A 40 21.99 0.70 0.31
C LEU A 40 23.33 0.35 -0.33
N PRO A 41 24.48 0.61 0.32
CA PRO A 41 25.74 0.05 -0.13
C PRO A 41 25.76 -1.47 0.11
N PHE A 42 26.41 -2.20 -0.78
CA PHE A 42 26.63 -3.64 -0.65
C PHE A 42 28.05 -4.03 -1.07
N GLU A 43 28.52 -5.13 -0.51
CA GLU A 43 29.76 -5.80 -0.91
C GLU A 43 29.58 -7.31 -0.68
N PHE A 44 30.07 -8.11 -1.63
CA PHE A 44 30.11 -9.57 -1.56
C PHE A 44 31.22 -10.12 -2.47
N GLU A 45 31.48 -11.42 -2.34
CA GLU A 45 32.49 -12.13 -3.11
C GLU A 45 31.85 -13.37 -3.77
N VAL A 46 32.23 -13.64 -5.01
CA VAL A 46 31.85 -14.83 -5.78
C VAL A 46 33.14 -15.44 -6.30
N ASP A 47 33.44 -16.68 -5.92
CA ASP A 47 34.60 -17.45 -6.39
C ASP A 47 35.96 -16.73 -6.28
N GLY A 48 36.15 -15.92 -5.23
CA GLY A 48 37.38 -15.15 -5.03
C GLY A 48 37.38 -13.75 -5.68
N LYS A 49 36.35 -13.42 -6.47
CA LYS A 49 36.17 -12.13 -7.14
C LYS A 49 35.22 -11.23 -6.36
N LYS A 50 35.61 -9.98 -6.13
CA LYS A 50 34.80 -9.03 -5.36
C LYS A 50 33.81 -8.28 -6.22
N ALA A 51 32.60 -8.14 -5.70
CA ALA A 51 31.56 -7.27 -6.23
C ALA A 51 31.12 -6.29 -5.14
N SER A 52 31.10 -5.01 -5.48
CA SER A 52 30.68 -3.95 -4.55
C SER A 52 29.82 -2.92 -5.26
N GLY A 53 29.11 -2.09 -4.53
CA GLY A 53 28.29 -1.05 -5.14
C GLY A 53 27.17 -0.59 -4.25
N TRP A 54 26.10 -0.13 -4.87
CA TRP A 54 24.91 0.33 -4.16
C TRP A 54 23.64 0.04 -4.95
N ALA A 55 22.55 -0.17 -4.22
CA ALA A 55 21.20 -0.27 -4.78
C ALA A 55 20.32 0.82 -4.19
N GLY A 56 19.39 1.32 -4.99
CA GLY A 56 18.47 2.38 -4.62
C GLY A 56 17.09 2.17 -5.23
N VAL A 57 16.12 2.90 -4.70
CA VAL A 57 14.73 2.87 -5.18
C VAL A 57 14.37 4.26 -5.66
N LEU A 58 13.96 4.41 -6.92
CA LEU A 58 13.53 5.70 -7.46
C LEU A 58 12.21 6.16 -6.82
N ALA A 59 12.11 7.47 -6.55
CA ALA A 59 10.89 8.12 -6.07
C ALA A 59 9.79 8.10 -7.15
N THR A 60 10.17 8.43 -8.38
CA THR A 60 9.31 8.36 -9.58
C THR A 60 9.84 7.29 -10.51
N GLY A 61 8.99 6.33 -10.88
CA GLY A 61 9.38 5.24 -11.76
C GLY A 61 9.69 5.71 -13.18
N GLY A 62 10.70 5.11 -13.79
CA GLY A 62 11.07 5.30 -15.18
C GLY A 62 11.93 4.14 -15.65
N ARG A 63 11.43 3.38 -16.63
CA ARG A 63 12.09 2.14 -17.09
C ARG A 63 13.51 2.37 -17.61
N SER A 64 13.75 3.49 -18.29
CA SER A 64 15.08 3.89 -18.76
C SER A 64 16.08 4.14 -17.63
N PHE A 65 15.60 4.53 -16.43
CA PHE A 65 16.43 4.83 -15.27
C PHE A 65 16.63 3.63 -14.34
N ALA A 66 15.90 2.53 -14.55
CA ALA A 66 15.99 1.31 -13.74
C ALA A 66 17.04 0.33 -14.29
N GLY A 67 17.56 -0.51 -13.39
CA GLY A 67 18.65 -1.45 -13.66
C GLY A 67 19.97 -1.00 -13.03
N PHE A 68 20.96 -1.88 -13.08
CA PHE A 68 22.29 -1.67 -12.55
C PHE A 68 23.25 -1.18 -13.64
N SER A 69 23.98 -0.11 -13.37
CA SER A 69 25.15 0.21 -14.18
C SER A 69 26.35 -0.60 -13.69
N ILE A 70 27.02 -1.26 -14.61
CA ILE A 70 28.25 -2.00 -14.37
C ILE A 70 29.43 -1.05 -14.53
N ILE A 71 30.23 -0.96 -13.48
CA ILE A 71 31.48 -0.22 -13.43
C ILE A 71 32.63 -1.24 -13.39
N HIS A 72 33.65 -1.00 -14.20
CA HIS A 72 34.88 -1.77 -14.20
C HIS A 72 36.07 -0.82 -14.40
N SER A 73 37.06 -0.89 -13.50
CA SER A 73 38.24 -0.03 -13.46
C SER A 73 37.89 1.46 -13.56
N GLY A 74 36.88 1.90 -12.81
CA GLY A 74 36.40 3.28 -12.77
C GLY A 74 35.63 3.74 -14.03
N ARG A 75 35.27 2.83 -14.94
CA ARG A 75 34.52 3.16 -16.15
C ARG A 75 33.22 2.39 -16.25
N VAL A 76 32.18 3.06 -16.74
CA VAL A 76 30.91 2.41 -17.07
C VAL A 76 31.10 1.52 -18.28
N VAL A 77 30.91 0.21 -18.09
CA VAL A 77 30.88 -0.81 -19.15
C VAL A 77 29.47 -0.85 -19.75
N LYS A 78 28.47 -0.99 -18.89
CA LYS A 78 27.05 -1.09 -19.24
C LYS A 78 26.22 -0.25 -18.27
N GLY A 79 25.19 0.45 -18.73
CA GLY A 79 24.46 1.38 -17.88
C GLY A 79 23.49 2.25 -18.67
N TYR A 80 22.88 3.23 -17.99
CA TYR A 80 21.87 4.11 -18.59
C TYR A 80 22.19 4.54 -20.03
N PRO A 81 21.24 4.41 -20.97
CA PRO A 81 19.85 3.95 -20.80
C PRO A 81 19.66 2.42 -20.84
N ASP A 82 20.73 1.66 -21.12
CA ASP A 82 20.70 0.20 -21.29
C ASP A 82 21.43 -0.52 -20.14
N SER A 83 20.92 -0.29 -18.93
CA SER A 83 21.46 -0.88 -17.70
C SER A 83 21.29 -2.39 -17.67
N TRP A 84 22.22 -3.08 -17.00
CA TRP A 84 22.12 -4.52 -16.72
C TRP A 84 20.92 -4.78 -15.79
N ARG A 85 20.11 -5.78 -16.14
CA ARG A 85 18.92 -6.18 -15.39
C ARG A 85 19.00 -7.67 -15.07
N PRO A 86 19.58 -8.02 -13.92
CA PRO A 86 19.65 -9.41 -13.44
C PRO A 86 18.31 -10.12 -13.56
N GLU A 87 18.26 -11.29 -14.21
CA GLU A 87 17.00 -11.98 -14.47
C GLU A 87 16.31 -12.42 -13.18
N ARG A 88 17.07 -12.82 -12.14
CA ARG A 88 16.51 -13.17 -10.83
C ARG A 88 15.77 -12.01 -10.15
N ILE A 89 16.22 -10.78 -10.40
CA ILE A 89 15.70 -9.58 -9.72
C ILE A 89 14.61 -8.91 -10.56
N PHE A 90 14.84 -8.75 -11.86
CA PHE A 90 13.98 -8.01 -12.80
C PHE A 90 13.05 -8.93 -13.62
N GLY A 91 13.22 -10.24 -13.55
CA GLY A 91 12.46 -11.20 -14.35
C GLY A 91 12.97 -11.33 -15.79
N GLY A 92 12.73 -12.50 -16.40
CA GLY A 92 13.28 -12.87 -17.71
C GLY A 92 13.04 -11.83 -18.82
N GLY A 93 14.11 -11.50 -19.55
CA GLY A 93 14.09 -10.64 -20.73
C GLY A 93 13.80 -9.15 -20.50
N GLY A 94 13.76 -8.66 -19.25
CA GLY A 94 13.58 -7.23 -18.93
C GLY A 94 12.32 -6.58 -19.53
N GLY A 95 11.34 -7.41 -19.94
CA GLY A 95 10.21 -7.06 -20.79
C GLY A 95 8.95 -6.65 -20.02
N ARG A 96 8.81 -7.13 -18.76
CA ARG A 96 7.65 -6.83 -17.91
C ARG A 96 7.68 -5.38 -17.45
N ASN A 97 6.57 -4.68 -17.67
CA ASN A 97 6.38 -3.32 -17.18
C ASN A 97 5.95 -3.32 -15.70
N ASP A 98 6.75 -3.94 -14.83
CA ASP A 98 6.47 -4.00 -13.39
C ASP A 98 7.23 -2.92 -12.61
N LEU A 99 6.88 -2.76 -11.33
CA LEU A 99 7.44 -1.72 -10.47
C LEU A 99 8.94 -1.87 -10.25
N ILE A 100 9.48 -3.09 -10.25
CA ILE A 100 10.92 -3.31 -10.11
C ILE A 100 11.63 -2.77 -11.35
N ASN A 101 11.15 -3.13 -12.55
CA ASN A 101 11.66 -2.69 -13.84
C ASN A 101 11.50 -1.18 -14.09
N GLN A 102 10.79 -0.46 -13.23
CA GLN A 102 10.66 0.98 -13.29
C GLN A 102 11.45 1.72 -12.21
N ARG A 103 11.83 1.07 -11.11
CA ARG A 103 12.24 1.78 -9.88
C ARG A 103 13.52 1.30 -9.23
N LEU A 104 13.84 0.01 -9.35
CA LEU A 104 15.07 -0.50 -8.76
C LEU A 104 16.25 -0.07 -9.64
N VAL A 105 17.21 0.62 -9.04
CA VAL A 105 18.37 1.18 -9.71
C VAL A 105 19.62 0.91 -8.89
N GLY A 106 20.78 0.85 -9.51
CA GLY A 106 22.01 0.76 -8.75
C GLY A 106 23.26 0.86 -9.60
N GLU A 107 24.40 0.75 -8.92
CA GLU A 107 25.70 0.58 -9.53
C GLU A 107 26.38 -0.62 -8.91
N ILE A 108 27.05 -1.42 -9.75
CA ILE A 108 27.84 -2.57 -9.34
C ILE A 108 29.23 -2.47 -9.96
N HIS A 109 30.24 -2.62 -9.13
CA HIS A 109 31.65 -2.63 -9.47
C HIS A 109 32.11 -4.08 -9.53
N LEU A 110 32.59 -4.48 -10.71
CA LEU A 110 32.99 -5.84 -11.02
C LEU A 110 34.44 -5.86 -11.51
N ASP A 111 35.35 -5.25 -10.75
CA ASP A 111 36.75 -5.03 -11.15
C ASP A 111 37.57 -6.32 -11.29
N ASP A 112 37.16 -7.40 -10.61
CA ASP A 112 37.80 -8.71 -10.65
C ASP A 112 37.19 -9.63 -11.74
N PHE A 113 36.25 -9.13 -12.54
CA PHE A 113 35.53 -9.88 -13.59
C PHE A 113 36.01 -9.47 -14.98
N ASP A 114 36.07 -10.43 -15.90
CA ASP A 114 36.53 -10.14 -17.26
C ASP A 114 35.48 -9.35 -18.05
N VAL A 115 35.94 -8.42 -18.89
CA VAL A 115 35.09 -7.63 -19.80
C VAL A 115 35.18 -8.13 -21.23
N SER A 116 34.13 -7.91 -22.02
CA SER A 116 34.12 -8.24 -23.44
C SER A 116 35.24 -7.52 -24.20
N HIS A 117 35.61 -8.03 -25.38
CA HIS A 117 36.61 -7.36 -26.25
C HIS A 117 36.21 -5.92 -26.60
N THR A 118 34.91 -5.67 -26.77
CA THR A 118 34.30 -4.36 -27.04
C THR A 118 34.11 -3.51 -25.78
N LYS A 119 34.31 -4.09 -24.59
CA LYS A 119 34.11 -3.46 -23.28
C LYS A 119 32.72 -2.87 -23.09
N ASP A 120 31.73 -3.57 -23.65
CA ASP A 120 30.30 -3.25 -23.58
C ASP A 120 29.52 -4.19 -22.65
N ASP A 121 30.14 -5.29 -22.19
CA ASP A 121 29.54 -6.20 -21.22
C ASP A 121 30.59 -6.97 -20.41
N ILE A 122 30.14 -7.70 -19.38
CA ILE A 122 30.96 -8.64 -18.61
C ILE A 122 30.98 -10.00 -19.31
N LEU A 123 32.15 -10.63 -19.36
CA LEU A 123 32.33 -12.01 -19.80
C LEU A 123 32.16 -12.93 -18.60
N TRP A 124 30.93 -13.40 -18.41
CA TRP A 124 30.60 -14.39 -17.41
C TRP A 124 31.10 -15.78 -17.82
N TYR A 125 31.70 -16.51 -16.87
CA TYR A 125 32.11 -17.90 -17.07
C TYR A 125 31.25 -18.86 -16.25
N ASN A 126 30.86 -19.99 -16.84
CA ASN A 126 30.03 -21.01 -16.19
C ASN A 126 28.74 -20.40 -15.60
N ASP A 127 28.53 -20.52 -14.29
CA ASP A 127 27.40 -20.01 -13.52
C ASP A 127 27.73 -18.73 -12.72
N GLU A 128 28.79 -18.01 -13.11
CA GLU A 128 29.26 -16.81 -12.41
C GLU A 128 28.20 -15.70 -12.39
N GLU A 129 27.49 -15.48 -13.51
CA GLU A 129 26.39 -14.51 -13.56
C GLU A 129 25.30 -14.89 -12.55
N GLU A 130 24.83 -16.14 -12.57
CA GLU A 130 23.76 -16.61 -11.68
C GLU A 130 24.13 -16.46 -10.20
N ARG A 131 25.38 -16.75 -9.82
CA ARG A 131 25.87 -16.58 -8.45
C ARG A 131 25.96 -15.10 -8.04
N VAL A 132 26.39 -14.22 -8.95
CA VAL A 132 26.39 -12.78 -8.70
C VAL A 132 24.96 -12.26 -8.55
N GLU A 133 24.03 -12.70 -9.40
CA GLU A 133 22.62 -12.34 -9.28
C GLU A 133 22.03 -12.80 -7.95
N GLU A 134 22.29 -14.05 -7.53
CA GLU A 134 21.81 -14.60 -6.26
C GLU A 134 22.35 -13.82 -5.06
N LYS A 135 23.65 -13.54 -5.03
CA LYS A 135 24.27 -12.76 -3.95
C LYS A 135 23.80 -11.31 -3.93
N LEU A 136 23.63 -10.70 -5.09
CA LEU A 136 23.07 -9.36 -5.20
C LEU A 136 21.64 -9.35 -4.65
N GLU A 137 20.78 -10.25 -5.11
CA GLU A 137 19.40 -10.39 -4.64
C GLU A 137 19.32 -10.53 -3.11
N GLU A 138 20.17 -11.39 -2.53
CA GLU A 138 20.27 -11.57 -1.07
C GLU A 138 20.60 -10.25 -0.35
N LYS A 139 21.57 -9.49 -0.86
CA LYS A 139 22.03 -8.23 -0.26
C LYS A 139 21.01 -7.11 -0.35
N ILE A 140 20.24 -7.06 -1.43
CA ILE A 140 19.32 -5.94 -1.70
C ILE A 140 17.84 -6.33 -1.51
N LYS A 141 17.57 -7.48 -0.89
CA LYS A 141 16.22 -8.02 -0.71
C LYS A 141 15.23 -7.00 -0.14
N SER A 142 15.62 -6.25 0.89
CA SER A 142 14.79 -5.20 1.49
C SER A 142 14.46 -4.06 0.52
N TYR A 143 15.34 -3.79 -0.46
CA TYR A 143 15.16 -2.77 -1.48
C TYR A 143 14.33 -3.27 -2.66
N ILE A 144 14.45 -4.56 -3.02
CA ILE A 144 13.54 -5.23 -3.96
C ILE A 144 12.12 -5.19 -3.39
N GLU A 145 11.95 -5.51 -2.11
CA GLU A 145 10.67 -5.39 -1.41
C GLU A 145 10.19 -3.94 -1.37
N ALA A 146 11.06 -2.96 -1.06
CA ALA A 146 10.68 -1.54 -1.07
C ALA A 146 10.22 -1.05 -2.45
N ALA A 147 10.87 -1.49 -3.53
CA ALA A 147 10.51 -1.19 -4.91
C ALA A 147 9.16 -1.84 -5.30
N ARG A 148 8.86 -3.06 -4.81
CA ARG A 148 7.56 -3.73 -4.97
C ARG A 148 6.45 -3.09 -4.15
N ASN A 149 6.76 -2.70 -2.91
CA ASN A 149 5.79 -2.39 -1.87
C ASN A 149 5.51 -0.89 -1.70
N THR A 150 5.98 0.01 -2.56
CA THR A 150 5.74 1.45 -2.37
C THR A 150 4.30 1.91 -2.63
N ARG A 151 3.35 1.00 -2.88
CA ARG A 151 1.93 1.28 -2.62
C ARG A 151 1.66 1.45 -1.12
N LYS A 152 2.39 0.78 -0.22
CA LYS A 152 2.23 0.87 1.24
C LYS A 152 2.88 2.10 1.87
N ASN A 153 4.02 2.60 1.38
CA ASN A 153 4.65 3.79 1.99
C ASN A 153 4.07 5.14 1.51
N ARG A 154 3.34 5.19 0.39
CA ARG A 154 2.47 6.34 0.07
C ARG A 154 1.17 6.34 0.89
N ALA A 155 0.68 5.17 1.29
CA ALA A 155 -0.60 5.02 1.98
C ALA A 155 -0.66 5.74 3.34
N LEU A 156 0.47 5.94 4.03
CA LEU A 156 0.44 6.62 5.33
C LEU A 156 0.40 8.16 5.25
N GLN A 157 0.65 8.80 4.11
CA GLN A 157 0.65 10.28 4.02
C GLN A 157 0.04 10.88 2.76
N SER A 158 -0.46 10.07 1.83
CA SER A 158 -1.28 10.58 0.74
C SER A 158 -2.45 9.64 0.58
N GLY A 159 -3.66 10.17 0.75
CA GLY A 159 -4.90 9.46 0.49
C GLY A 159 -4.99 8.95 -0.95
N PRO A 160 -6.15 8.42 -1.35
CA PRO A 160 -6.37 7.96 -2.72
C PRO A 160 -5.92 9.01 -3.73
N SER A 161 -5.25 8.57 -4.80
CA SER A 161 -4.86 9.45 -5.90
C SER A 161 -6.09 10.06 -6.57
N GLU A 162 -5.93 11.21 -7.24
CA GLU A 162 -7.03 11.84 -7.98
C GLU A 162 -7.66 10.87 -9.00
N GLY A 163 -6.85 10.05 -9.67
CA GLY A 163 -7.36 9.02 -10.58
C GLY A 163 -8.14 7.89 -9.89
N GLU A 164 -7.75 7.49 -8.67
CA GLU A 164 -8.53 6.51 -7.87
C GLU A 164 -9.84 7.12 -7.38
N ILE A 165 -9.83 8.39 -6.98
CA ILE A 165 -11.03 9.15 -6.60
C ILE A 165 -11.97 9.25 -7.81
N ASP A 166 -11.46 9.66 -8.97
CA ASP A 166 -12.23 9.80 -10.20
C ASP A 166 -12.83 8.47 -10.66
N ALA A 167 -12.06 7.39 -10.59
CA ALA A 167 -12.54 6.05 -10.91
C ALA A 167 -13.66 5.61 -9.94
N ALA A 168 -13.49 5.81 -8.63
CA ALA A 168 -14.50 5.49 -7.64
C ALA A 168 -15.77 6.33 -7.84
N LEU A 169 -15.63 7.63 -8.10
CA LEU A 169 -16.75 8.54 -8.40
C LEU A 169 -17.46 8.16 -9.70
N ALA A 170 -16.74 7.74 -10.73
CA ALA A 170 -17.32 7.29 -11.99
C ALA A 170 -18.16 6.02 -11.79
N THR A 171 -17.65 5.04 -11.04
CA THR A 171 -18.39 3.82 -10.68
C THR A 171 -19.66 4.17 -9.90
N LEU A 172 -19.55 4.97 -8.84
CA LEU A 172 -20.71 5.40 -8.04
C LEU A 172 -21.71 6.21 -8.87
N LYS A 173 -21.25 7.05 -9.79
CA LYS A 173 -22.14 7.79 -10.68
C LYS A 173 -22.94 6.85 -11.57
N GLN A 174 -22.32 5.79 -12.09
CA GLN A 174 -23.01 4.78 -12.89
C GLN A 174 -24.06 4.03 -12.04
N GLU A 175 -23.71 3.64 -10.81
CA GLU A 175 -24.63 2.97 -9.89
C GLU A 175 -25.82 3.87 -9.51
N LEU A 176 -25.56 5.13 -9.14
CA LEU A 176 -26.58 6.10 -8.72
C LEU A 176 -27.53 6.51 -9.85
N THR A 177 -27.11 6.36 -11.10
CA THR A 177 -27.94 6.64 -12.29
C THR A 177 -28.54 5.38 -12.93
N SER A 178 -28.28 4.21 -12.34
CA SER A 178 -28.84 2.94 -12.78
C SER A 178 -30.35 2.89 -12.58
N LYS A 179 -31.03 2.09 -13.41
CA LYS A 179 -32.47 1.86 -13.27
C LYS A 179 -32.77 1.16 -11.96
N GLU A 180 -31.90 0.23 -11.57
CA GLU A 180 -32.00 -0.54 -10.33
C GLU A 180 -32.04 0.39 -9.11
N MET A 181 -31.17 1.42 -9.06
CA MET A 181 -31.18 2.41 -7.98
C MET A 181 -32.47 3.23 -7.97
N ILE A 182 -32.96 3.67 -9.14
CA ILE A 182 -34.22 4.41 -9.25
C ILE A 182 -35.38 3.57 -8.73
N ASP A 183 -35.48 2.32 -9.19
CA ASP A 183 -36.54 1.39 -8.79
C ASP A 183 -36.47 1.11 -7.29
N GLN A 184 -35.28 0.93 -6.71
CA GLN A 184 -35.12 0.76 -5.26
C GLN A 184 -35.66 1.97 -4.49
N ILE A 185 -35.32 3.21 -4.87
CA ILE A 185 -35.78 4.40 -4.16
C ILE A 185 -37.29 4.61 -4.31
N GLN A 186 -37.85 4.37 -5.49
CA GLN A 186 -39.27 4.64 -5.76
C GLN A 186 -40.21 3.58 -5.19
N ILE A 187 -39.77 2.32 -5.15
CA ILE A 187 -40.60 1.18 -4.76
C ILE A 187 -40.43 0.84 -3.28
N MET A 188 -39.33 1.25 -2.64
CA MET A 188 -39.06 0.90 -1.24
C MET A 188 -40.17 1.39 -0.32
N VAL A 189 -40.90 0.44 0.25
CA VAL A 189 -41.85 0.68 1.34
C VAL A 189 -41.05 0.62 2.64
N VAL A 190 -40.93 1.77 3.31
CA VAL A 190 -40.30 1.85 4.64
C VAL A 190 -41.28 1.29 5.67
N PRO A 191 -40.95 0.20 6.39
CA PRO A 191 -41.82 -0.33 7.43
C PRO A 191 -41.97 0.66 8.61
N SER A 192 -42.95 0.44 9.47
CA SER A 192 -43.10 1.30 10.65
C SER A 192 -41.87 1.20 11.57
N PRO A 193 -41.52 2.25 12.32
CA PRO A 193 -40.41 2.19 13.27
C PRO A 193 -40.54 1.05 14.29
N GLU A 194 -41.77 0.70 14.68
CA GLU A 194 -42.06 -0.42 15.58
C GLU A 194 -41.77 -1.77 14.93
N ASP A 195 -42.18 -1.96 13.67
CA ASP A 195 -41.90 -3.19 12.93
C ASP A 195 -40.39 -3.38 12.71
N ILE A 196 -39.69 -2.30 12.32
CA ILE A 196 -38.23 -2.32 12.17
C ILE A 196 -37.58 -2.72 13.49
N LYS A 197 -37.97 -2.09 14.59
CA LYS A 197 -37.41 -2.38 15.91
C LYS A 197 -37.68 -3.82 16.33
N SER A 198 -38.92 -4.30 16.14
CA SER A 198 -39.33 -5.66 16.50
C SER A 198 -38.54 -6.72 15.73
N ALA A 199 -38.44 -6.57 14.40
CA ALA A 199 -37.68 -7.49 13.56
C ALA A 199 -36.19 -7.52 13.93
N ARG A 200 -35.59 -6.35 14.14
CA ARG A 200 -34.17 -6.24 14.54
C ARG A 200 -33.90 -6.88 15.90
N SER A 201 -34.75 -6.61 16.89
CA SER A 201 -34.59 -7.15 18.25
C SER A 201 -34.74 -8.67 18.26
N ALA A 202 -35.64 -9.23 17.43
CA ALA A 202 -35.82 -10.68 17.33
C ALA A 202 -34.58 -11.40 16.78
N ILE A 203 -33.93 -10.82 15.76
CA ILE A 203 -32.68 -11.37 15.19
C ILE A 203 -31.54 -11.26 16.21
N ALA A 204 -31.40 -10.09 16.83
CA ALA A 204 -30.31 -9.82 17.77
C ALA A 204 -30.40 -10.67 19.05
N ALA A 205 -31.61 -10.95 19.55
CA ALA A 205 -31.82 -11.70 20.79
C ALA A 205 -31.29 -13.14 20.74
N ASP A 206 -31.27 -13.77 19.55
CA ASP A 206 -30.67 -15.10 19.37
C ASP A 206 -29.14 -15.02 19.34
N ILE A 207 -28.61 -14.07 18.58
CA ILE A 207 -27.17 -13.89 18.35
C ILE A 207 -26.44 -13.48 19.63
N ILE A 208 -27.00 -12.55 20.41
CA ILE A 208 -26.38 -12.02 21.64
C ILE A 208 -26.27 -13.08 22.74
N GLN A 209 -26.96 -14.22 22.62
CA GLN A 209 -26.77 -15.37 23.53
C GLN A 209 -25.44 -16.10 23.28
N GLY A 210 -24.85 -15.94 22.10
CA GLY A 210 -23.55 -16.48 21.73
C GLY A 210 -22.38 -15.70 22.33
N GLU A 211 -21.17 -16.17 22.01
CA GLU A 211 -19.94 -15.44 22.35
C GLU A 211 -19.62 -14.42 21.26
N PRO A 212 -19.28 -13.17 21.62
CA PRO A 212 -18.83 -12.17 20.65
C PRO A 212 -17.45 -12.53 20.08
N ASP A 213 -17.21 -12.23 18.80
CA ASP A 213 -15.90 -12.37 18.17
C ASP A 213 -14.83 -11.55 18.88
N PHE A 214 -15.20 -10.36 19.35
CA PHE A 214 -14.39 -9.62 20.30
C PHE A 214 -15.20 -8.65 21.16
N VAL A 215 -14.61 -8.30 22.30
CA VAL A 215 -15.12 -7.26 23.20
C VAL A 215 -14.06 -6.17 23.35
N ALA A 216 -14.44 -4.92 23.08
CA ALA A 216 -13.58 -3.76 23.24
C ALA A 216 -14.10 -2.86 24.37
N LYS A 217 -13.24 -2.56 25.34
CA LYS A 217 -13.52 -1.60 26.42
C LYS A 217 -12.95 -0.24 26.08
N ILE A 218 -13.82 0.73 25.81
CA ILE A 218 -13.45 2.12 25.55
C ILE A 218 -13.42 2.85 26.89
N GLY A 219 -12.25 2.77 27.54
CA GLY A 219 -12.06 3.27 28.90
C GLY A 219 -13.04 2.63 29.88
N ASN A 220 -13.65 3.46 30.73
CA ASN A 220 -14.69 3.04 31.68
C ASN A 220 -16.10 3.47 31.23
N GLN A 221 -16.23 3.95 29.98
CA GLN A 221 -17.43 4.62 29.51
C GLN A 221 -18.32 3.73 28.63
N LEU A 222 -17.72 2.79 27.89
CA LEU A 222 -18.46 1.95 26.96
C LEU A 222 -17.75 0.61 26.75
N GLU A 223 -18.54 -0.46 26.78
CA GLU A 223 -18.16 -1.78 26.29
C GLU A 223 -18.83 -2.05 24.94
N VAL A 224 -18.05 -2.45 23.94
CA VAL A 224 -18.52 -2.77 22.59
C VAL A 224 -18.28 -4.24 22.33
N SER A 225 -19.36 -5.02 22.23
CA SER A 225 -19.31 -6.43 21.84
C SER A 225 -19.62 -6.54 20.36
N VAL A 226 -18.74 -7.18 19.59
CA VAL A 226 -18.90 -7.33 18.14
C VAL A 226 -19.12 -8.78 17.77
N PHE A 227 -20.11 -9.01 16.93
CA PHE A 227 -20.50 -10.31 16.38
C PHE A 227 -20.45 -10.22 14.85
N VAL A 228 -19.76 -11.15 14.20
CA VAL A 228 -19.66 -11.30 12.75
C VAL A 228 -20.35 -12.62 12.39
N GLU A 229 -21.58 -12.52 11.90
CA GLU A 229 -22.48 -13.68 11.84
C GLU A 229 -22.66 -14.19 10.41
N GLU A 230 -22.27 -15.45 10.21
CA GLU A 230 -22.41 -16.18 8.95
C GLU A 230 -23.81 -16.78 8.76
N LYS A 231 -24.54 -17.01 9.86
CA LYS A 231 -25.84 -17.71 9.83
C LYS A 231 -27.03 -16.80 9.56
N MET A 232 -26.82 -15.49 9.56
CA MET A 232 -27.84 -14.53 9.18
C MET A 232 -28.27 -14.75 7.72
N SER A 233 -29.53 -14.44 7.43
CA SER A 233 -30.05 -14.49 6.06
C SER A 233 -29.39 -13.40 5.20
N ALA A 234 -29.20 -13.67 3.90
CA ALA A 234 -28.75 -12.65 2.95
C ALA A 234 -29.74 -11.46 2.84
N ASN A 235 -31.00 -11.65 3.26
CA ASN A 235 -32.04 -10.62 3.30
C ASN A 235 -32.14 -9.92 4.67
N ASP A 236 -31.43 -10.41 5.70
CA ASP A 236 -31.37 -9.71 6.98
C ASP A 236 -30.53 -8.43 6.82
N PRO A 237 -30.74 -7.43 7.70
CA PRO A 237 -29.98 -6.19 7.65
C PRO A 237 -28.46 -6.44 7.66
N TYR A 238 -27.72 -5.63 6.88
CA TYR A 238 -26.27 -5.73 6.81
C TYR A 238 -25.57 -5.51 8.17
N VAL A 239 -26.19 -4.71 9.04
CA VAL A 239 -25.77 -4.47 10.42
C VAL A 239 -26.97 -4.27 11.34
N LEU A 240 -26.85 -4.79 12.56
CA LEU A 240 -27.71 -4.49 13.70
C LEU A 240 -26.85 -3.90 14.81
N TYR A 241 -27.41 -2.96 15.56
CA TYR A 241 -26.84 -2.56 16.82
C TYR A 241 -27.92 -2.56 17.90
N GLU A 242 -27.55 -2.99 19.09
CA GLU A 242 -28.46 -3.04 20.22
C GLU A 242 -27.75 -2.52 21.47
N ALA A 243 -28.35 -1.53 22.13
CA ALA A 243 -27.86 -1.04 23.41
C ALA A 243 -28.39 -1.95 24.52
N ALA A 244 -27.63 -2.98 24.88
CA ALA A 244 -28.01 -3.94 25.92
C ALA A 244 -28.10 -3.27 27.30
N LEU A 245 -27.18 -2.33 27.60
CA LEU A 245 -27.15 -1.55 28.84
C LEU A 245 -26.79 -0.10 28.53
N ARG A 246 -26.88 0.76 29.56
CA ARG A 246 -26.49 2.16 29.44
C ARG A 246 -25.08 2.33 28.88
N ASP A 247 -24.15 1.49 29.33
CA ASP A 247 -22.71 1.56 29.05
C ASP A 247 -22.22 0.38 28.19
N SER A 248 -23.12 -0.31 27.47
CA SER A 248 -22.77 -1.44 26.60
C SER A 248 -23.58 -1.41 25.30
N ILE A 249 -22.91 -1.70 24.18
CA ILE A 249 -23.53 -1.90 22.88
C ILE A 249 -23.08 -3.22 22.27
N CYS A 250 -23.99 -3.88 21.57
CA CYS A 250 -23.72 -5.02 20.71
C CYS A 250 -23.79 -4.56 19.26
N VAL A 251 -22.78 -4.90 18.45
CA VAL A 251 -22.76 -4.65 17.00
C VAL A 251 -22.72 -6.00 16.31
N ILE A 252 -23.73 -6.29 15.50
CA ILE A 252 -23.87 -7.55 14.77
C ILE A 252 -23.76 -7.25 13.28
N ILE A 253 -22.78 -7.86 12.63
CA ILE A 253 -22.46 -7.66 11.22
C ILE A 253 -22.82 -8.91 10.45
N ASN A 254 -23.69 -8.78 9.44
CA ASN A 254 -24.14 -9.90 8.62
C ASN A 254 -23.11 -10.23 7.54
N GLN A 255 -22.37 -11.32 7.73
CA GLN A 255 -21.35 -11.78 6.78
C GLN A 255 -21.98 -12.35 5.49
N ASN A 256 -23.23 -12.82 5.56
CA ASN A 256 -23.96 -13.40 4.44
C ASN A 256 -24.68 -12.35 3.57
N HIS A 257 -24.67 -11.07 3.97
CA HIS A 257 -25.27 -10.01 3.18
C HIS A 257 -24.55 -9.88 1.82
N PRO A 258 -25.27 -9.74 0.68
CA PRO A 258 -24.66 -9.75 -0.65
C PRO A 258 -23.53 -8.74 -0.82
N HIS A 259 -23.65 -7.54 -0.23
CA HIS A 259 -22.58 -6.53 -0.29
C HIS A 259 -21.28 -6.99 0.39
N PHE A 260 -21.35 -7.75 1.50
CA PHE A 260 -20.16 -8.22 2.19
C PHE A 260 -19.31 -9.15 1.30
N ASN A 261 -19.98 -10.01 0.53
CA ASN A 261 -19.34 -10.95 -0.39
C ASN A 261 -18.63 -10.29 -1.59
N HIS A 262 -18.86 -9.01 -1.84
CA HIS A 262 -18.19 -8.24 -2.89
C HIS A 262 -17.00 -7.42 -2.35
N LEU A 263 -16.73 -7.47 -1.04
CA LEU A 263 -15.57 -6.80 -0.46
C LEU A 263 -14.29 -7.56 -0.81
N GLU A 264 -13.29 -6.83 -1.32
CA GLU A 264 -11.99 -7.40 -1.65
C GLU A 264 -10.89 -6.90 -0.70
N GLY A 265 -10.03 -7.83 -0.29
CA GLY A 265 -8.83 -7.53 0.49
C GLY A 265 -9.09 -7.19 1.97
N THR A 266 -8.03 -7.31 2.78
CA THR A 266 -8.10 -7.07 4.24
C THR A 266 -8.47 -5.63 4.59
N GLU A 267 -8.02 -4.66 3.79
CA GLU A 267 -8.34 -3.24 3.98
C GLU A 267 -9.81 -2.92 3.71
N GLY A 268 -10.40 -3.51 2.68
CA GLY A 268 -11.83 -3.34 2.36
C GLY A 268 -12.72 -3.86 3.48
N VAL A 269 -12.43 -5.07 3.97
CA VAL A 269 -13.14 -5.68 5.10
C VAL A 269 -12.94 -4.87 6.38
N ALA A 270 -11.71 -4.48 6.71
CA ALA A 270 -11.42 -3.68 7.89
C ALA A 270 -12.13 -2.31 7.86
N ASN A 271 -12.18 -1.66 6.69
CA ASN A 271 -12.87 -0.38 6.56
C ASN A 271 -14.39 -0.54 6.66
N TYR A 272 -14.96 -1.62 6.12
CA TYR A 272 -16.37 -1.94 6.28
C TYR A 272 -16.75 -2.14 7.76
N PHE A 273 -15.98 -2.95 8.50
CA PHE A 273 -16.18 -3.13 9.95
C PHE A 273 -16.01 -1.82 10.72
N ARG A 274 -14.99 -1.02 10.39
CA ARG A 274 -14.76 0.30 11.01
C ARG A 274 -15.98 1.19 10.88
N HIS A 275 -16.55 1.30 9.68
CA HIS A 275 -17.74 2.12 9.47
C HIS A 275 -18.96 1.59 10.22
N CYS A 276 -19.24 0.28 10.17
CA CYS A 276 -20.35 -0.34 10.91
C CYS A 276 -20.25 -0.09 12.42
N ILE A 277 -19.07 -0.31 13.02
CA ILE A 277 -18.85 -0.15 14.45
C ILE A 277 -18.92 1.33 14.84
N TYR A 278 -18.33 2.23 14.05
CA TYR A 278 -18.31 3.65 14.38
C TYR A 278 -19.69 4.30 14.21
N ASP A 279 -20.51 3.82 13.27
CA ASP A 279 -21.92 4.22 13.18
C ASP A 279 -22.68 3.83 14.44
N ALA A 280 -22.55 2.58 14.90
CA ALA A 280 -23.21 2.11 16.13
C ALA A 280 -22.79 2.93 17.37
N ILE A 281 -21.49 3.21 17.53
CA ILE A 281 -20.99 4.04 18.63
C ILE A 281 -21.50 5.48 18.52
N ALA A 282 -21.53 6.05 17.31
CA ALA A 282 -21.98 7.42 17.08
C ALA A 282 -23.48 7.58 17.35
N GLU A 283 -24.31 6.66 16.89
CA GLU A 283 -25.75 6.63 17.15
C GLU A 283 -26.06 6.47 18.64
N TRP A 284 -25.38 5.55 19.33
CA TRP A 284 -25.50 5.38 20.78
C TRP A 284 -25.09 6.66 21.54
N GLN A 285 -23.98 7.28 21.15
CA GLN A 285 -23.50 8.49 21.82
C GLN A 285 -24.42 9.68 21.55
N ALA A 286 -24.97 9.83 20.34
CA ALA A 286 -25.95 10.86 20.01
C ALA A 286 -27.23 10.72 20.86
N ALA A 287 -27.78 9.50 20.93
CA ALA A 287 -28.94 9.18 21.75
C ALA A 287 -28.72 9.52 23.23
N ARG A 288 -27.51 9.26 23.76
CA ARG A 288 -27.18 9.56 25.17
C ARG A 288 -26.90 11.03 25.46
N LYS A 289 -26.17 11.74 24.59
CA LYS A 289 -25.67 13.10 24.89
C LYS A 289 -26.69 14.18 24.56
N VAL A 290 -27.43 14.01 23.46
CA VAL A 290 -28.32 15.05 22.92
C VAL A 290 -29.79 14.68 23.10
N GLY A 291 -30.09 13.38 23.25
CA GLY A 291 -31.47 12.90 23.40
C GLY A 291 -32.27 12.91 22.08
N SER A 292 -31.62 13.27 20.97
CA SER A 292 -32.16 13.19 19.62
C SER A 292 -31.13 12.55 18.68
N LEU A 293 -31.62 11.74 17.74
CA LEU A 293 -30.83 11.18 16.64
C LEU A 293 -30.85 12.14 15.46
N ASP A 294 -30.33 13.35 15.69
CA ASP A 294 -30.12 14.30 14.60
C ASP A 294 -28.98 13.80 13.68
N PRO A 295 -29.19 13.73 12.35
CA PRO A 295 -28.20 13.18 11.43
C PRO A 295 -26.83 13.86 11.49
N ASP A 296 -26.79 15.17 11.71
CA ASP A 296 -25.52 15.91 11.73
C ASP A 296 -24.78 15.73 13.05
N THR A 297 -25.53 15.51 14.14
CA THR A 297 -24.96 15.07 15.42
C THR A 297 -24.25 13.72 15.29
N VAL A 298 -24.89 12.72 14.66
CA VAL A 298 -24.28 11.40 14.44
C VAL A 298 -23.03 11.51 13.57
N LYS A 299 -23.08 12.26 12.46
CA LYS A 299 -21.92 12.49 11.59
C LYS A 299 -20.77 13.19 12.30
N THR A 300 -21.07 14.19 13.14
CA THR A 300 -20.05 14.93 13.91
C THR A 300 -19.34 14.03 14.90
N ILE A 301 -20.07 13.15 15.58
CA ILE A 301 -19.48 12.17 16.49
C ILE A 301 -18.61 11.17 15.71
N LYS A 302 -19.12 10.64 14.59
CA LYS A 302 -18.39 9.70 13.74
C LYS A 302 -17.11 10.30 13.17
N ASP A 303 -17.10 11.57 12.77
CA ASP A 303 -15.89 12.29 12.34
C ASP A 303 -14.80 12.25 13.42
N GLY A 304 -15.18 12.49 14.68
CA GLY A 304 -14.27 12.38 15.82
C GLY A 304 -13.68 10.97 15.97
N LEU A 305 -14.49 9.93 15.80
CA LEU A 305 -14.04 8.53 15.88
C LEU A 305 -13.08 8.16 14.73
N LEU A 306 -13.37 8.59 13.50
CA LEU A 306 -12.51 8.32 12.34
C LEU A 306 -11.11 8.95 12.46
N ARG A 307 -10.98 10.05 13.21
CA ARG A 307 -9.68 10.67 13.51
C ARG A 307 -8.85 9.89 14.53
N VAL A 308 -9.47 9.02 15.35
CA VAL A 308 -8.74 8.22 16.35
C VAL A 308 -7.79 7.24 15.66
N ALA A 309 -8.23 6.57 14.59
CA ALA A 309 -7.38 5.67 13.81
C ALA A 309 -6.11 6.38 13.29
N LEU A 310 -6.25 7.61 12.81
CA LEU A 310 -5.13 8.44 12.35
C LEU A 310 -4.15 8.80 13.47
N SER A 311 -4.65 9.01 14.70
CA SER A 311 -3.82 9.34 15.85
C SER A 311 -3.02 8.15 16.40
N LEU A 312 -3.57 6.93 16.28
CA LEU A 312 -2.89 5.70 16.69
C LEU A 312 -1.73 5.37 15.75
N GLU A 313 -1.94 5.49 14.44
CA GLU A 313 -0.92 5.27 13.40
C GLU A 313 0.23 6.29 13.44
N ALA A 314 0.01 7.47 14.03
CA ALA A 314 1.05 8.49 14.22
C ALA A 314 1.96 8.22 15.43
N THR A 315 1.56 7.33 16.34
CA THR A 315 2.26 7.05 17.61
C THR A 315 3.07 5.74 17.56
N THR A 316 2.86 4.93 16.53
CA THR A 316 3.61 3.70 16.21
C THR A 316 4.62 3.91 15.09
#